data_AF-A0A955MWY9-F1
#
_entry.id   AF-A0A955MWY9-F1
#
_cell.length_a   1.000
_cell.length_b   1.000
_cell.length_c   1.000
_cell.angle_alpha   90.00
_cell.angle_beta   90.00
_cell.angle_gamma   90.00
#
_symmetry.space_group_name_H-M   'P 1'
#
loop_
_entity.id
_entity.type
_entity.pdbx_description
1 polymer ?
#
loop_
_entity_poly.entity_id
_entity_poly.type
_entity_poly.pdbx_seq_one_letter_code
_entity_poly.pdbx_strand_id
1 'polypeptide(L)' 'PIEEGTTGAGGHADPKKFSVEGHVIHVQDMIEAIKQDRDPLIPGHEARKSVELIVSMYESSKKEGWVRLDD' A
#
# COMPACT_ATOMS: atom_id res chain seq x y z
N PRO A 1 5.76 27.48 4.45
CA PRO A 1 6.59 26.93 3.35
C PRO A 1 7.01 25.51 3.70
N ILE A 2 6.35 24.52 3.10
CA ILE A 2 6.70 23.11 3.28
C ILE A 2 7.47 22.71 2.03
N GLU A 3 8.71 22.27 2.24
CA GLU A 3 9.71 22.02 1.21
C GLU A 3 9.32 20.79 0.39
N GLU A 4 9.28 20.94 -0.95
CA GLU A 4 9.06 19.83 -1.88
C GLU A 4 10.27 18.88 -1.86
N GLY A 5 10.16 17.81 -1.06
CA GLY A 5 11.12 16.71 -1.03
C GLY A 5 10.96 15.83 -2.27
N THR A 6 11.93 15.92 -3.16
CA THR A 6 12.16 15.11 -4.37
C THR A 6 11.58 13.69 -4.30
N THR A 7 10.73 13.34 -5.27
CA THR A 7 10.29 11.96 -5.53
C THR A 7 11.50 11.14 -6.00
N GLY A 8 12.23 10.58 -5.05
CA GLY A 8 13.37 9.69 -5.30
C GLY A 8 12.89 8.37 -5.91
N ALA A 9 12.84 8.32 -7.24
CA ALA A 9 12.65 7.10 -7.98
C ALA A 9 13.82 6.12 -7.70
N GLY A 10 13.57 5.11 -6.87
CA GLY A 10 14.26 3.83 -6.99
C GLY A 10 14.74 3.16 -5.71
N GLY A 11 13.83 2.49 -5.01
CA GLY A 11 14.16 1.54 -3.93
C GLY A 11 14.80 0.22 -4.40
N HIS A 12 14.91 0.00 -5.71
CA HIS A 12 15.49 -1.21 -6.30
C HIS A 12 17.03 -1.31 -6.18
N ALA A 13 17.73 -0.17 -6.10
CA ALA A 13 19.20 -0.16 -5.95
C ALA A 13 19.64 -0.12 -4.47
N ASP A 14 18.81 0.44 -3.60
CA ASP A 14 19.02 0.45 -2.15
C ASP A 14 17.66 0.45 -1.43
N PRO A 15 17.25 -0.67 -0.82
CA PRO A 15 15.95 -0.78 -0.16
C PRO A 15 15.85 0.07 1.12
N LYS A 16 16.89 0.82 1.50
CA LYS A 16 16.84 1.82 2.59
C LYS A 16 16.58 3.25 2.09
N LYS A 17 16.61 3.48 0.77
CA LYS A 17 16.41 4.82 0.17
C LYS A 17 14.95 5.11 -0.20
N PHE A 18 14.00 4.30 0.25
CA PHE A 18 12.59 4.67 0.17
C PHE A 18 12.28 5.69 1.26
N SER A 19 11.43 6.65 0.92
CA SER A 19 10.98 7.68 1.83
C SER A 19 9.79 7.17 2.67
N VAL A 20 9.66 7.63 3.91
CA VAL A 20 8.60 7.21 4.86
C VAL A 20 7.32 8.05 4.75
N GLU A 21 7.36 9.10 3.95
CA GLU A 21 6.35 10.15 3.81
C GLU A 21 4.99 9.56 3.40
N GLY A 22 4.98 8.56 2.51
CA GLY A 22 3.74 7.86 2.14
C GLY A 22 3.06 7.19 3.34
N HIS A 23 3.83 6.56 4.23
CA HIS A 23 3.28 5.97 5.46
C HIS A 23 2.73 7.04 6.40
N VAL A 24 3.44 8.17 6.56
CA VAL A 24 2.98 9.29 7.39
C VAL A 24 1.64 9.83 6.88
N ILE A 25 1.49 10.01 5.57
CA ILE A 25 0.23 10.47 4.95
C ILE A 25 -0.92 9.51 5.27
N HIS A 26 -0.73 8.20 5.10
CA HIS A 26 -1.78 7.22 5.37
C HIS A 26 -2.21 7.19 6.85
N VAL A 27 -1.27 7.29 7.78
CA VAL A 27 -1.58 7.31 9.22
C VAL A 27 -2.31 8.61 9.60
N GLN A 28 -1.84 9.75 9.10
CA GLN A 28 -2.48 11.04 9.34
C GLN A 28 -3.92 11.07 8.82
N ASP A 29 -4.12 10.60 7.58
CA ASP A 29 -5.44 10.51 6.98
C ASP A 29 -6.38 9.60 7.77
N MET A 30 -5.91 8.44 8.24
CA MET A 30 -6.73 7.54 9.07
C MET A 30 -7.18 8.21 10.37
N ILE A 31 -6.30 8.98 11.02
CA ILE A 31 -6.64 9.74 12.23
C ILE A 31 -7.72 10.79 11.93
N GLU A 32 -7.60 11.49 10.80
CA GLU A 32 -8.57 12.50 10.37
C GLU A 32 -9.91 11.88 9.97
N ALA A 33 -9.89 10.72 9.30
CA ALA A 33 -11.07 9.97 8.90
C ALA A 33 -11.96 9.64 10.10
N ILE A 34 -11.35 9.17 11.20
CA ILE A 34 -12.03 8.92 12.47
C ILE A 34 -12.62 10.20 13.06
N LYS A 35 -11.85 11.29 13.07
CA LYS A 35 -12.29 12.57 13.67
C LYS A 35 -13.44 13.23 12.89
N GLN A 36 -13.48 13.02 11.58
CA GLN A 36 -14.41 13.67 10.66
C GLN A 36 -15.57 12.76 10.23
N ASP A 37 -15.62 11.52 10.73
CA ASP A 37 -16.63 10.52 10.36
C ASP A 37 -16.73 10.31 8.84
N ARG A 38 -15.57 10.10 8.21
CA ARG A 38 -15.44 9.79 6.78
C ARG A 38 -14.63 8.52 6.56
N ASP A 39 -14.67 8.00 5.35
CA ASP A 39 -13.76 6.93 4.94
C ASP A 39 -12.30 7.43 4.90
N PRO A 40 -11.32 6.57 5.25
CA PRO A 40 -9.92 6.85 5.00
C PRO A 40 -9.65 6.83 3.48
N LEU A 41 -8.56 7.47 3.08
CA LEU A 41 -8.03 7.55 1.71
C LEU A 41 -7.94 6.17 1.05
N ILE A 42 -7.62 5.14 1.83
CA ILE A 42 -7.65 3.74 1.39
C ILE A 42 -8.51 2.94 2.38
N PRO A 43 -9.77 2.63 2.02
CA PRO A 43 -10.63 1.78 2.82
C PRO A 43 -10.08 0.35 2.94
N GLY A 44 -10.47 -0.35 4.01
CA GLY A 44 -10.02 -1.72 4.26
C GLY A 44 -10.39 -2.72 3.16
N HIS A 45 -11.52 -2.54 2.48
CA HIS A 45 -11.93 -3.40 1.37
C HIS A 45 -10.99 -3.27 0.16
N GLU A 46 -10.52 -2.05 -0.16
CA GLU A 46 -9.52 -1.85 -1.19
C GLU A 46 -8.14 -2.38 -0.75
N ALA A 47 -7.74 -2.13 0.50
CA ALA A 47 -6.46 -2.63 1.03
C ALA A 47 -6.36 -4.17 1.00
N ARG A 48 -7.49 -4.88 1.13
CA ARG A 48 -7.56 -6.35 1.10
C ARG A 48 -7.07 -6.94 -0.23
N LYS A 49 -7.27 -6.25 -1.35
CA LYS A 49 -6.86 -6.73 -2.70
C LYS A 49 -5.35 -6.96 -2.78
N SER A 50 -4.55 -6.12 -2.12
CA SER A 50 -3.09 -6.29 -2.05
C SER A 50 -2.70 -7.58 -1.32
N VAL A 51 -3.40 -7.90 -0.22
CA VAL A 51 -3.16 -9.14 0.54
C VAL A 51 -3.59 -10.36 -0.26
N GLU A 52 -4.74 -10.29 -0.92
CA GLU A 52 -5.25 -11.35 -1.79
C GLU A 52 -4.28 -11.67 -2.93
N LEU A 53 -3.73 -10.64 -3.57
CA LEU A 53 -2.73 -10.80 -4.61
C LEU A 53 -1.48 -11.53 -4.07
N ILE A 54 -0.94 -11.10 -2.93
CA ILE A 54 0.24 -11.72 -2.32
C ILE A 54 -0.03 -13.19 -1.99
N VAL A 55 -1.17 -13.49 -1.37
CA VAL A 55 -1.57 -14.87 -1.04
C VAL A 55 -1.68 -15.70 -2.33
N SER A 56 -2.30 -15.16 -3.37
CA SER A 56 -2.47 -15.85 -4.66
C SER A 56 -1.15 -16.10 -5.39
N MET A 57 -0.15 -15.23 -5.24
CA MET A 57 1.21 -15.49 -5.74
C MET A 57 1.83 -16.72 -5.06
N TYR A 58 1.68 -16.84 -3.73
CA TYR A 58 2.14 -18.02 -3.00
C TYR A 58 1.37 -19.28 -3.40
N GLU A 59 0.07 -19.18 -3.63
CA GLU A 59 -0.74 -20.30 -4.11
C GLU A 59 -0.34 -20.74 -5.51
N SER A 60 -0.13 -19.79 -6.42
CA SER A 60 0.31 -20.05 -7.79
C SER A 60 1.63 -20.80 -7.81
N SER A 61 2.60 -20.35 -7.00
CA SER A 61 3.89 -21.03 -6.86
C SER A 61 3.75 -22.47 -6.34
N LYS A 62 2.88 -22.71 -5.36
CA LYS A 62 2.66 -24.07 -4.81
C LYS A 62 1.97 -25.01 -5.80
N LYS A 63 1.12 -24.47 -6.68
CA LYS A 63 0.32 -25.23 -7.65
C LYS A 63 1.01 -25.34 -9.02
N GLU A 64 2.12 -24.64 -9.23
CA GLU A 64 2.80 -24.48 -10.53
C GLU A 64 1.81 -24.06 -11.63
N GLY A 65 0.88 -23.15 -11.30
CA GLY A 65 -0.23 -22.82 -12.19
C GLY A 65 -0.91 -21.50 -11.85
N TRP A 66 -1.81 -21.07 -12.73
CA TRP A 66 -2.55 -19.82 -12.58
C TRP A 66 -3.56 -19.89 -11.44
N VAL A 67 -3.69 -18.79 -10.69
CA VAL A 67 -4.74 -18.57 -9.70
C VAL A 67 -5.58 -17.39 -10.16
N ARG A 68 -6.90 -17.55 -10.18
CA ARG A 68 -7.83 -16.46 -10.47
C ARG A 68 -8.05 -15.67 -9.18
N LEU A 69 -7.93 -14.35 -9.27
CA LEU A 69 -8.34 -13.43 -8.20
C LEU A 69 -9.86 -13.24 -8.26
N ASP A 70 -10.46 -13.01 -7.09
CA ASP A 70 -11.84 -12.57 -7.00
C ASP A 70 -11.91 -11.06 -7.34
N ASP A 71 -13.07 -10.61 -7.84
CA ASP A 71 -13.31 -9.20 -8.21
C ASP A 71 -13.60 -8.31 -6.99
#